data_AF-A0A165AEB7-F1
#
_entry.id   AF-A0A165AEB7-F1
#
_cell.length_a   1.000
_cell.length_b   1.000
_cell.length_c   1.000
_cell.angle_alpha   90.00
_cell.angle_beta   90.00
_cell.angle_gamma   90.00
#
_symmetry.space_group_name_H-M   'P 1'
#
loop_
_entity.id
_entity.type
_entity.pdbx_description
1 polymer ?
#
loop_
_entity_poly.entity_id
_entity_poly.type
_entity_poly.pdbx_seq_one_letter_code
_entity_poly.pdbx_strand_id
1 'polypeptide(L)'
;MTAAELYISKEKKLVILQIRGLLIKEFCADFLAKLVDWMKKCSFTKTILLSSLYNYERVDSQLTGSPFRYTITSSVKSTVEEELKHLQWSALETRRSVWKEGTEEILFFPGGGYTNMLNKLCGKMNIPLVTLLIFCAEGDNIPGVLLITGHLNRWLNFVPMANDTPGWKFPASWKLFFGAPPPLTMY
;
A
#
# COMPACT_ATOMS: atom_id res chain seq x y z
N MET A 1 -11.22 7.84 18.67
CA MET A 1 -10.43 7.40 17.51
C MET A 1 -10.14 8.63 16.67
N THR A 2 -8.87 8.91 16.38
CA THR A 2 -8.48 10.11 15.60
C THR A 2 -8.36 9.77 14.11
N ALA A 3 -8.39 10.80 13.25
CA ALA A 3 -8.30 10.64 11.79
C ALA A 3 -6.94 10.09 11.31
N ALA A 4 -5.87 10.29 12.09
CA ALA A 4 -4.57 9.70 11.89
C ALA A 4 -3.97 9.30 13.24
N GLU A 5 -3.28 8.16 13.27
CA GLU A 5 -2.69 7.56 14.47
C GLU A 5 -1.28 7.05 14.15
N LEU A 6 -0.32 7.37 15.03
CA LEU A 6 1.07 6.92 14.91
C LEU A 6 1.38 5.90 16.01
N TYR A 7 1.83 4.72 15.60
CA TYR A 7 2.20 3.62 16.49
C TYR A 7 3.70 3.40 16.40
N ILE A 8 4.36 3.26 17.55
CA ILE A 8 5.82 3.10 17.63
C ILE A 8 6.14 1.86 18.47
N SER A 9 6.95 0.96 17.92
CA SER A 9 7.56 -0.15 18.64
C SER A 9 9.08 0.02 18.64
N LYS A 10 9.64 0.36 19.81
CA LYS A 10 11.09 0.50 19.98
C LYS A 10 11.81 -0.84 19.83
N GLU A 11 11.24 -1.91 20.39
CA GLU A 11 11.77 -3.27 20.32
C GLU A 11 11.91 -3.74 18.87
N LYS A 12 10.86 -3.58 18.06
CA LYS A 12 10.84 -3.98 16.65
C LYS A 12 11.44 -2.93 15.71
N LYS A 13 11.89 -1.77 16.24
CA LYS A 13 12.34 -0.60 15.46
C LYS A 13 11.36 -0.23 14.34
N LEU A 14 10.07 -0.25 14.67
CA LEU A 14 8.98 -0.11 13.71
C LEU A 14 8.11 1.10 14.06
N VAL A 15 7.76 1.86 13.02
CA VAL A 15 6.80 2.96 13.11
C VAL A 15 5.70 2.72 12.08
N ILE A 16 4.45 2.80 12.51
CA ILE A 16 3.27 2.63 11.65
C ILE A 16 2.43 3.89 11.76
N LEU A 17 2.23 4.57 10.63
CA LEU A 17 1.27 5.65 10.52
C LEU A 17 0.00 5.11 9.86
N GLN A 18 -1.12 5.16 10.56
CA GLN A 18 -2.43 4.82 10.02
C GLN A 18 -3.24 6.09 9.80
N ILE A 19 -3.68 6.31 8.56
CA ILE A 19 -4.59 7.40 8.19
C ILE A 19 -5.97 6.77 7.92
N ARG A 20 -6.97 7.14 8.72
CA ARG A 20 -8.37 6.68 8.59
C ARG A 20 -9.29 7.75 7.99
N GLY A 21 -8.94 9.03 8.16
CA GLY A 21 -9.67 10.14 7.56
C GLY A 21 -9.22 10.41 6.12
N LEU A 22 -10.12 10.97 5.31
CA LEU A 22 -9.76 11.46 3.98
C LEU A 22 -8.84 12.68 4.09
N LEU A 23 -7.85 12.78 3.19
CA LEU A 23 -7.07 14.00 3.04
C LEU A 23 -7.86 14.99 2.19
N ILE A 24 -8.21 16.13 2.77
CA ILE A 24 -8.88 17.23 2.08
C ILE A 24 -7.96 17.74 0.97
N LYS A 25 -8.48 17.85 -0.25
CA LYS A 25 -7.72 18.08 -1.49
C LYS A 25 -6.80 19.31 -1.39
N GLU A 26 -7.31 20.38 -0.81
CA GLU A 26 -6.65 21.68 -0.63
C GLU A 26 -5.41 21.58 0.27
N PHE A 27 -5.45 20.67 1.27
CA PHE A 27 -4.37 20.51 2.25
C PHE A 27 -3.50 19.27 2.01
N CYS A 28 -3.90 18.41 1.08
CA CYS A 28 -3.23 17.14 0.80
C CYS A 28 -1.75 17.34 0.43
N ALA A 29 -1.45 18.28 -0.46
CA ALA A 29 -0.07 18.53 -0.88
C ALA A 29 0.83 19.00 0.27
N ASP A 30 0.35 19.95 1.09
CA ASP A 30 1.09 20.46 2.25
C ASP A 30 1.27 19.38 3.32
N PHE A 31 0.22 18.60 3.61
CA PHE A 31 0.29 17.48 4.54
C PHE A 31 1.34 16.44 4.11
N LEU A 32 1.32 16.03 2.84
CA LEU A 32 2.28 15.06 2.33
C LEU A 32 3.70 15.62 2.31
N ALA A 33 3.88 16.90 2.00
CA ALA A 33 5.20 17.54 2.06
C ALA A 33 5.77 17.51 3.48
N LYS A 34 4.96 17.85 4.50
CA LYS A 34 5.33 17.76 5.91
C LYS A 34 5.62 16.32 6.34
N LEU A 35 4.83 15.35 5.87
CA LEU A 35 5.06 13.94 6.13
C LEU A 35 6.40 13.46 5.56
N VAL A 36 6.71 13.80 4.31
CA VAL A 36 7.97 13.43 3.63
C VAL A 36 9.17 14.09 4.31
N ASP A 37 9.05 15.35 4.74
CA ASP A 37 10.09 16.03 5.52
C ASP A 37 10.34 15.35 6.87
N TRP A 38 9.27 14.95 7.57
CA TRP A 38 9.39 14.18 8.81
C TRP A 38 10.06 12.82 8.58
N MET A 39 9.67 12.09 7.53
CA MET A 39 10.30 10.81 7.18
C MET A 39 11.80 10.98 6.88
N LYS A 40 12.18 12.07 6.21
CA LYS A 40 13.57 12.43 5.96
C LYS A 40 14.34 12.63 7.26
N LYS A 41 13.78 13.41 8.19
CA LYS A 41 14.38 13.67 9.51
C LYS A 41 14.56 12.38 10.31
N CYS A 42 13.61 11.46 10.24
CA CYS A 42 13.70 10.16 10.92
C CYS A 42 14.72 9.20 10.30
N SER A 43 15.14 9.41 9.05
CA SER A 43 16.14 8.59 8.36
C SER A 43 15.82 7.09 8.39
N PHE A 44 14.57 6.72 8.09
CA PHE A 44 14.15 5.33 8.09
C PHE A 44 14.93 4.47 7.08
N THR A 45 15.40 3.31 7.51
CA THR A 45 16.14 2.37 6.65
C THR A 45 15.30 1.82 5.50
N LYS A 46 14.03 1.50 5.76
CA LYS A 46 13.04 1.07 4.78
C LYS A 46 11.74 1.83 5.04
N THR A 47 11.19 2.47 4.02
CA THR A 47 9.85 3.05 4.07
C THR A 47 8.93 2.26 3.16
N ILE A 48 7.75 1.90 3.69
CA ILE A 48 6.78 1.08 2.97
C ILE A 48 5.42 1.75 3.03
N LEU A 49 4.79 1.90 1.87
CA LEU A 49 3.40 2.34 1.74
C LEU A 49 2.54 1.16 1.32
N LEU A 50 1.46 0.89 2.05
CA LEU A 50 0.42 -0.03 1.64
C LEU A 50 -0.73 0.77 1.05
N SER A 51 -1.11 0.48 -0.19
CA SER A 51 -2.20 1.18 -0.88
C SER A 51 -2.98 0.21 -1.76
N SER A 52 -4.19 0.60 -2.14
CA SER A 52 -4.99 -0.08 -3.15
C SER A 52 -5.12 0.75 -4.42
N LEU A 53 -5.61 0.11 -5.48
CA LEU A 53 -5.93 0.70 -6.78
C LEU A 53 -7.28 0.16 -7.27
N TYR A 54 -7.97 0.90 -8.15
CA TYR A 54 -9.23 0.43 -8.72
C TYR A 54 -9.04 -0.77 -9.64
N ASN A 55 -9.74 -1.86 -9.34
CA ASN A 55 -9.68 -3.10 -10.11
C ASN A 55 -10.25 -2.96 -11.53
N TYR A 56 -11.23 -2.08 -11.74
CA TYR A 56 -11.89 -1.90 -13.05
C TYR A 56 -11.06 -1.09 -14.07
N GLU A 57 -9.93 -0.51 -13.66
CA GLU A 57 -8.99 0.20 -14.54
C GLU A 57 -7.74 -0.62 -14.89
N ARG A 58 -7.77 -1.94 -14.63
CA ARG A 58 -6.69 -2.87 -14.99
C ARG A 58 -6.55 -2.98 -16.51
N VAL A 59 -5.30 -3.05 -16.97
CA VAL A 59 -4.97 -3.42 -18.36
C VAL A 59 -4.90 -4.94 -18.53
N ASP A 60 -4.91 -5.44 -19.77
CA ASP A 60 -4.96 -6.88 -20.06
C ASP A 60 -3.85 -7.69 -19.38
N SER A 61 -2.61 -7.17 -19.38
CA SER A 61 -1.48 -7.80 -18.68
C SER A 61 -1.70 -7.90 -17.16
N GLN A 62 -2.51 -6.99 -16.61
CA GLN A 62 -2.87 -6.99 -15.21
C GLN A 62 -4.01 -7.95 -14.91
N LEU A 63 -4.86 -8.36 -15.87
CA LEU A 63 -6.02 -9.23 -15.60
C LEU A 63 -5.62 -10.68 -15.29
N THR A 64 -4.44 -11.11 -15.74
CA THR A 64 -3.91 -12.46 -15.46
C THR A 64 -2.98 -12.45 -14.25
N GLY A 65 -3.01 -13.53 -13.47
CA GLY A 65 -2.15 -13.70 -12.29
C GLY A 65 -2.60 -12.90 -11.06
N SER A 66 -1.62 -12.58 -10.19
CA SER A 66 -1.89 -11.90 -8.91
C SER A 66 -2.34 -10.44 -9.12
N PRO A 67 -3.31 -9.91 -8.36
CA PRO A 67 -3.68 -8.49 -8.37
C PRO A 67 -2.71 -7.61 -7.57
N PHE A 68 -1.68 -8.19 -6.96
CA PHE A 68 -0.65 -7.47 -6.21
C PHE A 68 0.41 -6.89 -7.15
N ARG A 69 0.83 -5.65 -6.89
CA ARG A 69 1.93 -4.97 -7.59
C ARG A 69 2.80 -4.22 -6.59
N TYR A 70 4.00 -3.85 -7.02
CA TYR A 70 4.83 -2.92 -6.26
C TYR A 70 5.41 -1.80 -7.13
N THR A 71 5.82 -0.70 -6.49
CA THR A 71 6.69 0.31 -7.10
C THR A 71 7.80 0.68 -6.12
N ILE A 72 8.92 1.15 -6.65
CA ILE A 72 10.04 1.65 -5.86
C ILE A 72 10.43 3.04 -6.36
N THR A 73 10.88 3.91 -5.45
CA THR A 73 11.56 5.14 -5.83
C THR A 73 13.03 4.88 -6.16
N SER A 74 13.66 5.73 -6.97
CA SER A 74 15.06 5.61 -7.37
C SER A 74 16.06 5.63 -6.21
N SER A 75 15.66 6.15 -5.05
CA SER A 75 16.44 6.18 -3.81
C SER A 75 16.49 4.85 -3.06
N VAL A 76 15.67 3.86 -3.45
CA VAL A 76 15.70 2.51 -2.87
C VAL A 76 17.01 1.83 -3.25
N LYS A 77 17.66 1.16 -2.28
CA LYS A 77 18.94 0.46 -2.50
C LYS A 77 18.75 -0.74 -3.44
N SER A 78 19.74 -1.03 -4.28
CA SER A 78 19.75 -2.20 -5.19
C SER A 78 19.47 -3.53 -4.47
N THR A 79 20.03 -3.71 -3.27
CA THR A 79 19.74 -4.87 -2.41
C THR A 79 18.24 -5.13 -2.20
N VAL A 80 17.44 -4.08 -2.03
CA VAL A 80 15.99 -4.23 -1.88
C VAL A 80 15.35 -4.61 -3.20
N GLU A 81 15.79 -4.01 -4.30
CA GLU A 81 15.29 -4.37 -5.63
C GLU A 81 15.55 -5.85 -5.95
N GLU A 82 16.72 -6.37 -5.59
CA GLU A 82 17.07 -7.79 -5.70
C GLU A 82 16.21 -8.68 -4.80
N GLU A 83 15.97 -8.29 -3.54
CA GLU A 83 15.03 -8.98 -2.63
C GLU A 83 13.65 -9.11 -3.28
N LEU A 84 13.12 -8.03 -3.86
CA LEU A 84 11.79 -8.01 -4.49
C LEU A 84 11.73 -8.87 -5.77
N LYS A 85 12.82 -8.89 -6.55
CA LYS A 85 12.96 -9.78 -7.72
C LYS A 85 13.01 -11.25 -7.31
N HIS A 86 13.75 -11.59 -6.25
CA HIS A 86 13.82 -12.95 -5.72
C HIS A 86 12.44 -13.43 -5.21
N LEU A 87 11.64 -12.53 -4.67
CA LEU A 87 10.25 -12.80 -4.28
C LEU A 87 9.29 -12.98 -5.47
N GLN A 88 9.79 -12.82 -6.71
CA GLN A 88 9.01 -12.94 -7.95
C GLN A 88 7.80 -12.00 -8.00
N TRP A 89 7.91 -10.81 -7.40
CA TRP A 89 6.84 -9.83 -7.46
C TRP A 89 6.82 -9.10 -8.80
N SER A 90 5.63 -8.78 -9.28
CA SER A 90 5.44 -7.97 -10.48
C SER A 90 5.45 -6.48 -10.12
N ALA A 91 6.33 -5.72 -10.78
CA ALA A 91 6.30 -4.26 -10.69
C ALA A 91 5.02 -3.72 -11.36
N LEU A 92 4.52 -2.57 -10.89
CA LEU A 92 3.38 -1.90 -11.51
C LEU A 92 3.74 -1.51 -12.94
N GLU A 93 2.90 -1.95 -13.87
CA GLU A 93 3.04 -1.70 -15.28
C GLU A 93 2.85 -0.21 -15.59
N THR A 94 3.68 0.29 -16.50
CA THR A 94 3.51 1.61 -17.10
C THR A 94 2.44 1.53 -18.19
N ARG A 95 1.75 2.64 -18.40
CA ARG A 95 0.77 2.77 -19.50
C ARG A 95 0.88 4.11 -20.17
N ARG A 96 0.50 4.19 -21.44
CA ARG A 96 0.40 5.46 -22.16
C ARG A 96 -0.68 6.33 -21.52
N SER A 97 -0.41 7.63 -21.46
CA SER A 97 -1.41 8.56 -20.98
C SER A 97 -2.56 8.65 -21.98
N VAL A 98 -3.79 8.45 -21.52
CA VAL A 98 -5.00 8.68 -22.33
C VAL A 98 -5.25 10.18 -22.51
N TRP A 99 -4.69 11.01 -21.62
CA TRP A 99 -5.00 12.44 -21.51
C TRP A 99 -3.92 13.37 -22.07
N LYS A 100 -2.75 12.82 -22.43
CA LYS A 100 -1.65 13.59 -23.01
C LYS A 100 -1.29 13.01 -24.36
N GLU A 101 -1.22 13.86 -25.37
CA GLU A 101 -0.60 13.51 -26.64
C GLU A 101 0.89 13.23 -26.39
N GLY A 102 1.29 11.98 -26.63
CA GLY A 102 2.67 11.54 -26.42
C GLY A 102 2.81 10.03 -26.37
N THR A 103 4.03 9.55 -26.58
CA THR A 103 4.38 8.12 -26.50
C THR A 103 4.96 7.71 -25.15
N GLU A 104 5.09 8.65 -24.20
CA GLU A 104 5.64 8.39 -22.88
C GLU A 104 4.76 7.43 -22.08
N GLU A 105 5.37 6.37 -21.58
CA GLU A 105 4.72 5.48 -20.62
C GLU A 105 4.90 6.02 -19.20
N ILE A 106 3.79 6.09 -18.47
CA ILE A 106 3.77 6.64 -17.11
C ILE A 106 3.28 5.57 -16.13
N LEU A 107 3.78 5.66 -14.89
CA LEU A 107 3.14 4.97 -13.77
C LEU A 107 1.76 5.57 -13.55
N PHE A 108 0.76 4.70 -13.48
CA PHE A 108 -0.62 5.10 -13.31
C PHE A 108 -1.25 4.39 -12.12
N PHE A 109 -1.84 5.18 -11.21
CA PHE A 109 -2.40 4.72 -9.95
C PHE A 109 -3.92 4.99 -9.92
N PRO A 110 -4.76 4.16 -10.56
CA PRO A 110 -6.20 4.39 -10.59
C PRO A 110 -6.77 4.34 -9.18
N GLY A 111 -7.50 5.38 -8.77
CA GLY A 111 -8.11 5.40 -7.44
C GLY A 111 -7.13 5.38 -6.26
N GLY A 112 -5.82 5.51 -6.51
CA GLY A 112 -4.80 5.42 -5.46
C GLY A 112 -4.76 6.65 -4.53
N GLY A 113 -5.70 7.59 -4.65
CA GLY A 113 -5.75 8.80 -3.84
C GLY A 113 -4.42 9.57 -3.85
N TYR A 114 -3.83 9.74 -2.67
CA TYR A 114 -2.56 10.44 -2.51
C TYR A 114 -1.32 9.62 -2.87
N THR A 115 -1.44 8.33 -3.17
CA THR A 115 -0.31 7.41 -3.43
C THR A 115 0.60 7.90 -4.55
N ASN A 116 0.04 8.37 -5.67
CA ASN A 116 0.83 8.92 -6.78
C ASN A 116 1.60 10.18 -6.37
N MET A 117 0.94 11.07 -5.61
CA MET A 117 1.56 12.32 -5.14
C MET A 117 2.69 12.02 -4.14
N LEU A 118 2.45 11.13 -3.17
CA LEU A 118 3.43 10.72 -2.20
C LEU A 118 4.62 10.01 -2.86
N ASN A 119 4.37 9.12 -3.83
CA ASN A 119 5.43 8.45 -4.60
C ASN A 119 6.33 9.48 -5.33
N LYS A 120 5.72 10.45 -6.03
CA LYS A 120 6.45 11.53 -6.70
C LYS A 120 7.22 12.42 -5.73
N LEU A 121 6.65 12.78 -4.58
CA LEU A 121 7.31 13.59 -3.57
C LEU A 121 8.51 12.85 -2.96
N CYS A 122 8.34 11.57 -2.62
CA CYS A 122 9.44 10.72 -2.14
C CYS A 122 10.56 10.59 -3.18
N GLY A 123 10.22 10.40 -4.46
CA GLY A 123 11.20 10.39 -5.54
C GLY A 123 11.99 11.71 -5.64
N LYS A 124 11.29 12.85 -5.61
CA LYS A 124 11.93 14.18 -5.64
C LYS A 124 12.82 14.45 -4.42
N MET A 125 12.43 13.95 -3.25
CA MET A 125 13.12 14.19 -1.97
C MET A 125 14.14 13.09 -1.62
N ASN A 126 14.37 12.14 -2.53
CA ASN A 126 15.26 10.99 -2.35
C ASN A 126 14.91 10.12 -1.13
N ILE A 127 13.62 9.96 -0.82
CA ILE A 127 13.15 9.08 0.25
C ILE A 127 12.98 7.66 -0.29
N PRO A 128 13.66 6.65 0.29
CA PRO A 128 13.57 5.26 -0.20
C PRO A 128 12.22 4.67 0.15
N LEU A 129 11.29 4.70 -0.81
CA LEU A 129 9.91 4.25 -0.65
C LEU A 129 9.65 3.03 -1.53
N VAL A 130 9.16 1.96 -0.89
CA VAL A 130 8.54 0.82 -1.56
C VAL A 130 7.02 0.93 -1.38
N THR A 131 6.27 0.98 -2.47
CA THR A 131 4.80 0.99 -2.40
C THR A 131 4.28 -0.38 -2.80
N LEU A 132 3.56 -1.04 -1.89
CA LEU A 132 2.85 -2.29 -2.15
C LEU A 132 1.40 -1.95 -2.48
N LEU A 133 0.94 -2.50 -3.60
CA LEU A 133 -0.32 -2.16 -4.23
C LEU A 133 -1.16 -3.41 -4.40
N ILE A 134 -2.47 -3.26 -4.24
CA ILE A 134 -3.41 -4.30 -4.62
C ILE A 134 -4.58 -3.70 -5.39
N PHE A 135 -4.90 -4.29 -6.54
CA PHE A 135 -6.12 -3.96 -7.25
C PHE A 135 -7.32 -4.53 -6.50
N CYS A 136 -8.26 -3.67 -6.14
CA CYS A 136 -9.44 -4.06 -5.39
C CYS A 136 -10.72 -3.39 -5.91
N ALA A 137 -11.85 -4.03 -5.68
CA ALA A 137 -13.17 -3.49 -5.98
C ALA A 137 -13.86 -3.07 -4.67
N GLU A 138 -15.01 -2.40 -4.76
CA GLU A 138 -15.83 -2.14 -3.59
C GLU A 138 -16.40 -3.45 -3.01
N GLY A 139 -16.60 -3.49 -1.69
CA GLY A 139 -17.12 -4.66 -0.98
C GLY A 139 -16.12 -5.29 -0.01
N ASP A 140 -16.17 -6.62 0.12
CA ASP A 140 -15.29 -7.36 1.01
C ASP A 140 -13.87 -7.46 0.46
N ASN A 141 -12.96 -6.70 1.06
CA ASN A 141 -11.57 -6.64 0.68
C ASN A 141 -10.65 -7.40 1.64
N ILE A 142 -11.20 -8.17 2.59
CA ILE A 142 -10.41 -9.00 3.52
C ILE A 142 -9.42 -9.91 2.76
N PRO A 143 -9.82 -10.66 1.70
CA PRO A 143 -8.87 -11.48 0.96
C PRO A 143 -7.71 -10.68 0.35
N GLY A 144 -7.99 -9.47 -0.13
CA GLY A 144 -6.97 -8.56 -0.65
C GLY A 144 -6.00 -8.10 0.45
N VAL A 145 -6.52 -7.73 1.62
CA VAL A 145 -5.69 -7.36 2.78
C VAL A 145 -4.81 -8.54 3.22
N LEU A 146 -5.34 -9.76 3.24
CA LEU A 146 -4.56 -10.96 3.56
C LEU A 146 -3.45 -11.20 2.54
N LEU A 147 -3.72 -10.99 1.26
CA LEU A 147 -2.72 -11.15 0.21
C LEU A 147 -1.57 -10.16 0.37
N ILE A 148 -1.85 -8.85 0.46
CA ILE A 148 -0.81 -7.81 0.58
C ILE A 148 -0.03 -7.93 1.89
N THR A 149 -0.70 -8.24 3.02
CA THR A 149 -0.02 -8.45 4.31
C THR A 149 0.76 -9.76 4.35
N GLY A 150 0.32 -10.78 3.61
CA GLY A 150 1.08 -12.01 3.40
C GLY A 150 2.38 -11.75 2.63
N HIS A 151 2.32 -10.99 1.53
CA HIS A 151 3.51 -10.54 0.79
C HIS A 151 4.44 -9.72 1.69
N LEU A 152 3.90 -8.75 2.43
CA LEU A 152 4.69 -7.97 3.40
C LEU A 152 5.39 -8.87 4.42
N ASN A 153 4.70 -9.88 4.96
CA ASN A 153 5.29 -10.78 5.94
C ASN A 153 6.35 -11.72 5.33
N ARG A 154 6.16 -12.20 4.10
CA ARG A 154 7.21 -12.99 3.41
C ARG A 154 8.49 -12.17 3.20
N TRP A 155 8.37 -10.87 3.00
CA TRP A 155 9.53 -10.00 2.83
C TRP A 155 10.20 -9.63 4.16
N LEU A 156 9.44 -9.32 5.21
CA LEU A 156 9.98 -8.72 6.44
C LEU A 156 9.90 -9.59 7.69
N ASN A 157 9.15 -10.69 7.63
CA ASN A 157 8.97 -11.67 8.71
C ASN A 157 8.54 -11.03 10.05
N PHE A 158 7.51 -10.18 10.02
CA PHE A 158 7.00 -9.48 11.21
C PHE A 158 6.24 -10.39 12.18
N VAL A 159 5.58 -11.43 11.67
CA VAL A 159 4.84 -12.42 12.44
C VAL A 159 5.27 -13.83 12.02
N PRO A 160 5.23 -14.81 12.95
CA PRO A 160 5.55 -16.19 12.62
C PRO A 160 4.61 -16.75 11.55
N MET A 161 5.13 -17.66 10.74
CA MET A 161 4.38 -18.40 9.73
C MET A 161 4.00 -19.77 10.31
N ALA A 162 2.73 -20.17 10.17
CA ALA A 162 2.27 -21.52 10.48
C ALA A 162 1.64 -22.10 9.20
N ASN A 163 2.20 -23.19 8.66
CA ASN A 163 1.76 -23.82 7.40
C ASN A 163 1.54 -22.79 6.27
N ASP A 164 2.56 -21.98 5.98
CA ASP A 164 2.52 -20.88 4.99
C ASP A 164 1.45 -19.79 5.20
N THR A 165 0.82 -19.77 6.37
CA THR A 165 -0.14 -18.75 6.77
C THR A 165 0.48 -17.83 7.83
N PRO A 166 0.53 -16.51 7.61
CA PRO A 166 1.03 -15.57 8.62
C PRO A 166 0.11 -15.54 9.84
N GLY A 167 0.70 -15.54 11.03
CA GLY A 167 -0.01 -15.41 12.32
C GLY A 167 -0.56 -14.00 12.60
N TRP A 168 -1.16 -13.35 11.61
CA TRP A 168 -1.79 -12.04 11.77
C TRP A 168 -2.99 -12.12 12.72
N LYS A 169 -3.10 -11.12 13.60
CA LYS A 169 -4.27 -10.93 14.46
C LYS A 169 -5.19 -9.89 13.83
N PHE A 170 -6.47 -10.24 13.68
CA PHE A 170 -7.47 -9.32 13.14
C PHE A 170 -8.04 -8.42 14.23
N PRO A 171 -8.31 -7.13 13.94
CA PRO A 171 -9.01 -6.25 14.85
C PRO A 171 -10.39 -6.79 15.19
N ALA A 172 -10.81 -6.65 16.45
CA ALA A 172 -12.15 -7.05 16.88
C ALA A 172 -13.27 -6.34 16.08
N SER A 173 -13.00 -5.14 15.57
CA SER A 173 -13.93 -4.37 14.73
C SER A 173 -14.31 -5.07 13.42
N TRP A 174 -13.53 -6.04 12.95
CA TRP A 174 -13.85 -6.80 11.74
C TRP A 174 -15.01 -7.79 11.96
N LYS A 175 -15.32 -8.17 13.20
CA LYS A 175 -16.38 -9.15 13.51
C LYS A 175 -17.78 -8.69 13.09
N LEU A 176 -18.03 -7.39 13.08
CA LEU A 176 -19.34 -6.79 12.77
C LEU A 176 -19.24 -5.85 11.56
N PHE A 177 -18.28 -6.10 10.67
CA PHE A 177 -18.04 -5.24 9.50
C PHE A 177 -19.28 -5.13 8.60
N PHE A 178 -20.05 -6.21 8.48
CA PHE A 178 -21.30 -6.28 7.72
C PHE A 178 -22.55 -6.10 8.59
N GLY A 179 -22.41 -5.57 9.80
CA GLY A 179 -23.48 -5.44 10.79
C GLY A 179 -23.65 -6.68 11.67
N ALA A 180 -24.66 -6.62 12.54
CA ALA A 180 -25.08 -7.77 13.34
C ALA A 180 -25.73 -8.83 12.45
N PRO A 181 -25.67 -10.13 12.83
CA PRO A 181 -26.40 -11.16 12.11
C PRO A 181 -27.89 -10.79 12.06
N PRO A 182 -28.59 -11.10 10.95
CA PRO A 182 -30.02 -10.82 10.84
C PRO A 182 -30.79 -11.50 11.99
N PRO A 183 -31.78 -10.83 12.59
CA PRO A 183 -32.71 -11.44 13.54
C PRO A 183 -33.23 -12.78 13.02
N LEU A 184 -33.18 -13.81 13.87
CA LEU A 184 -33.70 -15.14 13.57
C LEU A 184 -35.20 -15.14 13.23
N THR A 185 -35.92 -14.08 13.59
CA THR A 185 -37.35 -13.89 13.29
C THR A 185 -37.64 -13.51 11.83
N MET A 186 -36.62 -13.30 11.00
CA MET A 186 -36.77 -13.00 9.56
C MET A 186 -36.65 -14.25 8.66
N TYR A 187 -36.46 -15.43 9.24
CA TYR A 187 -36.44 -16.74 8.57
C TYR A 187 -37.48 -17.66 9.20
#